data_AF-A0A8H3YHV2-F1
#
_entry.id   AF-A0A8H3YHV2-F1
#
_cell.length_a   1.000
_cell.length_b   1.000
_cell.length_c   1.000
_cell.angle_alpha   90.00
_cell.angle_beta   90.00
_cell.angle_gamma   90.00
#
_symmetry.space_group_name_H-M   'P 1'
#
loop_
_entity.id
_entity.type
_entity.pdbx_description
1 polymer ?
#
loop_
_entity_poly.entity_id
_entity_poly.type
_entity_poly.pdbx_seq_one_letter_code
_entity_poly.pdbx_strand_id
1 'polypeptide(L)'
;MQLIPPPIGPLFGKLLFSLVSAVPIPHLLLRLAGTRVPASSGPNWLVHALWTLNPLILNIATRGSSEALLVLLVLGSLVALRDGRLRTCAILWGAAVHWKLYPVIYASSILMELQRMDGGTFWTRRKVVFGLWSGGTVVGLSLVCWLIWGQPFIEHAFFYHATRLDHRHNFSAYFYPIYLQMFQPSVPGWLGLADSIARHPLAAFAPQVSLSLVAGFLLPSRTDIAFTWFIQTFVFVAFNKVCTSQYFIWYLFFSPVVIPRLRISLARGVLCLGIWIASQALWLAVAYRLEFQARSVFLPLWCASLLFLVTNCWCVGVLLDAYVVAPPPPRSKVE
;
A
#
# COMPACT_ATOMS: atom_id res chain seq x y z
N MET A 1 23.95 3.38 -1.94
CA MET A 1 23.44 2.58 -3.07
C MET A 1 22.98 3.54 -4.17
N GLN A 2 23.90 3.97 -5.03
CA GLN A 2 23.58 4.79 -6.21
C GLN A 2 23.04 3.86 -7.29
N LEU A 3 21.71 3.81 -7.45
CA LEU A 3 21.03 3.06 -8.52
C LEU A 3 20.86 3.90 -9.79
N ILE A 4 21.90 4.64 -10.20
CA ILE A 4 21.87 5.38 -11.47
C ILE A 4 23.16 5.07 -12.22
N PRO A 5 23.07 4.59 -13.47
CA PRO A 5 24.27 4.41 -14.28
C PRO A 5 24.98 5.76 -14.47
N PRO A 6 26.31 5.77 -14.67
CA PRO A 6 27.13 6.96 -14.48
C PRO A 6 26.91 8.18 -15.40
N PRO A 7 26.21 8.19 -16.56
CA PRO A 7 26.32 9.36 -17.43
C PRO A 7 25.34 10.51 -17.12
N ILE A 8 24.33 10.34 -16.27
CA ILE A 8 23.19 11.30 -16.19
C ILE A 8 23.30 12.29 -15.00
N GLY A 9 24.36 12.17 -14.19
CA GLY A 9 24.65 13.10 -13.10
C GLY A 9 23.90 12.82 -11.79
N PRO A 10 24.40 13.36 -10.66
CA PRO A 10 23.96 12.99 -9.30
C PRO A 10 22.53 13.43 -8.95
N LEU A 11 21.93 14.32 -9.75
CA LEU A 11 20.60 14.87 -9.52
C LEU A 11 19.50 14.18 -10.32
N PHE A 12 19.83 13.33 -11.29
CA PHE A 12 18.87 12.76 -12.23
C PHE A 12 17.66 12.12 -11.53
N GLY A 13 17.91 11.20 -10.59
CA GLY A 13 16.83 10.52 -9.88
C GLY A 13 15.96 11.48 -9.06
N LYS A 14 16.57 12.48 -8.40
CA LYS A 14 15.82 13.49 -7.63
C LYS A 14 14.92 14.33 -8.53
N LEU A 15 15.43 14.79 -9.67
CA LEU A 15 14.66 15.55 -10.65
C LEU A 15 13.54 14.70 -11.25
N LEU A 16 13.86 13.50 -11.73
CA LEU A 16 12.87 12.59 -12.34
C LEU A 16 11.72 12.28 -11.38
N PHE A 17 12.02 11.86 -10.16
CA PHE A 17 10.98 11.48 -9.19
C PHE A 17 10.19 12.70 -8.68
N SER A 18 10.83 13.86 -8.55
CA SER A 18 10.13 15.10 -8.21
C SER A 18 9.20 15.56 -9.33
N LEU A 19 9.62 15.48 -10.59
CA LEU A 19 8.78 15.80 -11.76
C LEU A 19 7.58 14.85 -11.85
N VAL A 20 7.81 13.54 -11.69
CA VAL A 20 6.71 12.55 -11.63
C VAL A 20 5.75 12.84 -10.48
N SER A 21 6.28 13.22 -9.30
CA SER A 21 5.45 13.58 -8.16
C SER A 21 4.65 14.85 -8.38
N ALA A 22 5.20 15.85 -9.07
CA ALA A 22 4.59 17.16 -9.23
C ALA A 22 3.58 17.26 -10.38
N VAL A 23 3.72 16.44 -11.45
CA VAL A 23 2.96 16.62 -12.69
C VAL A 23 1.97 15.48 -12.95
N PRO A 24 2.40 14.25 -13.33
CA PRO A 24 1.45 13.22 -13.74
C PRO A 24 0.59 12.70 -12.58
N ILE A 25 1.11 12.63 -11.35
CA ILE A 25 0.31 12.11 -10.21
C ILE A 25 -0.87 13.04 -9.87
N PRO A 26 -0.69 14.35 -9.65
CA PRO A 26 -1.82 15.27 -9.45
C PRO A 26 -2.83 15.20 -10.60
N HIS A 27 -2.38 15.10 -11.85
CA HIS A 27 -3.27 14.95 -13.00
C HIS A 27 -4.15 13.69 -12.90
N LEU A 28 -3.56 12.53 -12.57
CA LEU A 28 -4.33 11.29 -12.39
C LEU A 28 -5.27 11.36 -11.19
N LEU A 29 -4.84 11.96 -10.07
CA LEU A 29 -5.68 12.16 -8.88
C LEU A 29 -6.87 13.07 -9.18
N LEU A 30 -6.67 14.16 -9.92
CA LEU A 30 -7.74 15.05 -10.38
C LEU A 30 -8.73 14.31 -11.30
N ARG A 31 -8.25 13.46 -12.22
CA ARG A 31 -9.13 12.62 -13.06
C ARG A 31 -9.93 11.61 -12.24
N LEU A 32 -9.35 11.04 -11.18
CA LEU A 32 -10.03 10.11 -10.29
C LEU A 32 -11.07 10.82 -9.40
N ALA A 33 -10.73 12.01 -8.90
CA ALA A 33 -11.61 12.84 -8.06
C ALA A 33 -12.75 13.50 -8.85
N GLY A 34 -12.50 13.94 -10.09
CA GLY A 34 -13.36 14.80 -10.91
C GLY A 34 -14.58 14.13 -11.57
N THR A 35 -14.90 12.90 -11.22
CA THR A 35 -16.12 12.25 -11.71
C THR A 35 -17.29 12.45 -10.76
N ARG A 36 -17.99 13.58 -10.92
CA ARG A 36 -19.29 13.95 -10.31
C ARG A 36 -19.26 14.90 -9.11
N VAL A 37 -18.45 15.95 -9.19
CA VAL A 37 -18.83 17.21 -8.55
C VAL A 37 -18.99 18.22 -9.68
N PRO A 38 -20.10 18.98 -9.76
CA PRO A 38 -20.32 19.96 -10.83
C PRO A 38 -19.13 20.92 -10.94
N ALA A 39 -18.80 21.29 -12.17
CA ALA A 39 -17.61 22.03 -12.57
C ALA A 39 -17.50 23.47 -12.02
N SER A 40 -18.37 23.89 -11.08
CA SER A 40 -18.41 25.27 -10.63
C SER A 40 -17.58 25.60 -9.38
N SER A 41 -17.25 24.69 -8.45
CA SER A 41 -16.38 25.02 -7.27
C SER A 41 -16.02 23.81 -6.36
N GLY A 42 -14.99 23.00 -6.69
CA GLY A 42 -14.26 22.15 -5.70
C GLY A 42 -13.67 20.83 -6.23
N PRO A 43 -12.63 20.21 -5.62
CA PRO A 43 -11.57 20.71 -4.76
C PRO A 43 -10.18 20.41 -5.40
N ASN A 44 -9.82 21.04 -6.52
CA ASN A 44 -8.46 20.91 -7.07
C ASN A 44 -7.40 21.26 -6.01
N TRP A 45 -7.73 22.22 -5.14
CA TRP A 45 -6.93 22.59 -3.98
C TRP A 45 -6.69 21.43 -3.01
N LEU A 46 -7.64 20.52 -2.80
CA LEU A 46 -7.49 19.41 -1.85
C LEU A 46 -6.51 18.37 -2.39
N VAL A 47 -6.54 18.10 -3.70
CA VAL A 47 -5.53 17.26 -4.35
C VAL A 47 -4.15 17.87 -4.17
N HIS A 48 -4.01 19.17 -4.42
CA HIS A 48 -2.74 19.85 -4.23
C HIS A 48 -2.32 19.92 -2.75
N ALA A 49 -3.24 20.13 -1.81
CA ALA A 49 -2.95 20.17 -0.38
C ALA A 49 -2.49 18.80 0.16
N LEU A 50 -3.18 17.72 -0.23
CA LEU A 50 -2.92 16.36 0.28
C LEU A 50 -1.78 15.65 -0.44
N TRP A 51 -1.44 16.05 -1.67
CA TRP A 51 -0.36 15.45 -2.44
C TRP A 51 0.79 16.42 -2.72
N THR A 52 0.54 17.50 -3.48
CA THR A 52 1.61 18.36 -4.02
C THR A 52 2.32 19.16 -2.93
N LEU A 53 1.55 19.69 -1.98
CA LEU A 53 2.02 20.54 -0.88
C LEU A 53 2.17 19.76 0.43
N ASN A 54 1.90 18.46 0.41
CA ASN A 54 2.03 17.63 1.59
C ASN A 54 3.51 17.47 1.95
N PRO A 55 3.95 17.89 3.15
CA PRO A 55 5.37 17.89 3.53
C PRO A 55 5.98 16.48 3.51
N LEU A 56 5.19 15.43 3.79
CA LEU A 56 5.65 14.05 3.72
C LEU A 56 5.97 13.65 2.28
N ILE A 57 5.10 14.01 1.34
CA ILE A 57 5.25 13.69 -0.09
C ILE A 57 6.43 14.48 -0.68
N LEU A 58 6.53 15.77 -0.37
CA LEU A 58 7.63 16.63 -0.80
C LEU A 58 8.99 16.09 -0.34
N ASN A 59 9.10 15.68 0.93
CA ASN A 59 10.33 15.10 1.46
C ASN A 59 10.68 13.79 0.73
N ILE A 60 9.70 12.90 0.53
CA ILE A 60 9.93 11.62 -0.16
C ILE A 60 10.32 11.79 -1.63
N ALA A 61 9.73 12.76 -2.33
CA ALA A 61 10.07 13.05 -3.72
C ALA A 61 11.49 13.66 -3.84
N THR A 62 11.78 14.68 -3.04
CA THR A 62 13.05 15.45 -3.12
C THR A 62 14.26 14.67 -2.60
N ARG A 63 14.08 13.69 -1.71
CA ARG A 63 15.15 12.76 -1.30
C ARG A 63 15.55 11.76 -2.39
N GLY A 64 14.86 11.73 -3.54
CA GLY A 64 15.16 10.84 -4.66
C GLY A 64 14.58 9.43 -4.50
N SER A 65 13.40 9.31 -3.88
CA SER A 65 12.73 8.02 -3.70
C SER A 65 11.94 7.61 -4.94
N SER A 66 12.08 6.37 -5.41
CA SER A 66 11.31 5.83 -6.55
C SER A 66 9.84 5.54 -6.23
N GLU A 67 9.33 5.91 -5.05
CA GLU A 67 7.92 5.73 -4.67
C GLU A 67 6.99 6.49 -5.61
N ALA A 68 7.42 7.65 -6.13
CA ALA A 68 6.63 8.41 -7.09
C ALA A 68 6.30 7.59 -8.35
N LEU A 69 7.26 6.79 -8.86
CA LEU A 69 7.00 5.89 -10.00
C LEU A 69 6.00 4.79 -9.63
N LEU A 70 6.10 4.23 -8.43
CA LEU A 70 5.14 3.23 -7.97
C LEU A 70 3.72 3.79 -7.89
N VAL A 71 3.57 4.99 -7.29
CA VAL A 71 2.27 5.67 -7.20
C VAL A 71 1.72 5.97 -8.59
N LEU A 72 2.58 6.42 -9.51
CA LEU A 72 2.19 6.63 -10.91
C LEU A 72 1.65 5.35 -11.57
N LEU A 73 2.33 4.22 -11.39
CA LEU A 73 1.91 2.93 -11.94
C LEU A 73 0.58 2.46 -11.33
N VAL A 74 0.42 2.56 -10.01
CA VAL A 74 -0.82 2.18 -9.32
C VAL A 74 -1.98 3.07 -9.76
N LEU A 75 -1.85 4.39 -9.69
CA LEU A 75 -2.93 5.31 -10.12
C LEU A 75 -3.22 5.19 -11.61
N GLY A 76 -2.20 4.98 -12.44
CA GLY A 76 -2.36 4.75 -13.87
C GLY A 76 -3.16 3.47 -14.15
N SER A 77 -2.86 2.38 -13.42
CA SER A 77 -3.63 1.13 -13.53
C SER A 77 -5.08 1.29 -13.09
N LEU A 78 -5.33 2.08 -12.04
CA LEU A 78 -6.66 2.40 -11.53
C LEU A 78 -7.48 3.22 -12.54
N VAL A 79 -6.88 4.26 -13.13
CA VAL A 79 -7.51 5.07 -14.19
C VAL A 79 -7.79 4.20 -15.43
N ALA A 80 -6.85 3.34 -15.83
CA ALA A 80 -7.05 2.44 -16.96
C ALA A 80 -8.17 1.42 -16.70
N LEU A 81 -8.28 0.87 -15.49
CA LEU A 81 -9.36 -0.04 -15.10
C LEU A 81 -10.72 0.67 -15.19
N ARG A 82 -10.79 1.88 -14.63
CA ARG A 82 -11.97 2.74 -14.64
C ARG A 82 -12.42 3.09 -16.06
N ASP A 83 -11.47 3.39 -16.93
CA ASP A 83 -11.71 3.72 -18.34
C ASP A 83 -12.02 2.47 -19.20
N GLY A 84 -12.05 1.26 -18.62
CA GLY A 84 -12.26 0.00 -19.35
C GLY A 84 -11.07 -0.44 -20.22
N ARG A 85 -9.91 0.23 -20.11
CA ARG A 85 -8.68 -0.08 -20.85
C ARG A 85 -7.90 -1.21 -20.18
N LEU A 86 -8.47 -2.41 -20.22
CA LEU A 86 -8.00 -3.56 -19.43
C LEU A 86 -6.57 -4.00 -19.74
N ARG A 87 -6.11 -3.91 -21.00
CA ARG A 87 -4.72 -4.24 -21.35
C ARG A 87 -3.74 -3.25 -20.71
N THR A 88 -4.01 -1.96 -20.80
CA THR A 88 -3.21 -0.91 -20.17
C THR A 88 -3.21 -1.06 -18.65
N CYS A 89 -4.36 -1.37 -18.06
CA CYS A 89 -4.48 -1.68 -16.63
C CYS A 89 -3.58 -2.86 -16.25
N ALA A 90 -3.67 -3.98 -16.96
CA ALA A 90 -2.89 -5.18 -16.69
C ALA A 90 -1.38 -4.94 -16.76
N ILE A 91 -0.92 -4.20 -17.79
CA ILE A 91 0.49 -3.86 -17.96
C ILE A 91 0.98 -2.92 -16.84
N LEU A 92 0.25 -1.84 -16.56
CA LEU A 92 0.65 -0.87 -15.51
C LEU A 92 0.63 -1.51 -14.12
N TRP A 93 -0.38 -2.34 -13.82
CA TRP A 93 -0.46 -3.07 -12.56
C TRP A 93 0.64 -4.12 -12.45
N GLY A 94 0.90 -4.90 -13.52
CA GLY A 94 2.02 -5.85 -13.56
C GLY A 94 3.37 -5.16 -13.35
N ALA A 95 3.58 -4.00 -13.97
CA ALA A 95 4.76 -3.18 -13.74
C ALA A 95 4.83 -2.67 -12.29
N ALA A 96 3.70 -2.29 -11.68
CA ALA A 96 3.65 -1.90 -10.27
C ALA A 96 4.06 -3.05 -9.34
N VAL A 97 3.57 -4.26 -9.58
CA VAL A 97 3.90 -5.50 -8.83
C VAL A 97 5.38 -5.86 -8.97
N HIS A 98 5.95 -5.68 -10.17
CA HIS A 98 7.39 -5.85 -10.37
C HIS A 98 8.20 -4.78 -9.62
N TRP A 99 7.73 -3.53 -9.63
CA TRP A 99 8.42 -2.40 -8.97
C TRP A 99 8.46 -2.55 -7.45
N LYS A 100 7.35 -3.02 -6.85
CA LYS A 100 7.25 -3.51 -5.47
C LYS A 100 6.21 -4.58 -5.40
N LEU A 101 6.40 -5.57 -4.54
CA LEU A 101 5.48 -6.71 -4.46
C LEU A 101 4.09 -6.39 -3.89
N TYR A 102 3.94 -5.39 -3.00
CA TYR A 102 2.67 -5.20 -2.28
C TYR A 102 1.42 -4.93 -3.15
N PRO A 103 1.46 -4.27 -4.32
CA PRO A 103 0.30 -4.10 -5.19
C PRO A 103 -0.30 -5.43 -5.68
N VAL A 104 0.37 -6.57 -5.47
CA VAL A 104 -0.19 -7.90 -5.73
C VAL A 104 -1.49 -8.12 -4.96
N ILE A 105 -1.65 -7.48 -3.80
CA ILE A 105 -2.88 -7.58 -3.01
C ILE A 105 -4.12 -7.10 -3.77
N TYR A 106 -3.96 -6.21 -4.76
CA TYR A 106 -5.07 -5.70 -5.58
C TYR A 106 -5.63 -6.76 -6.55
N ALA A 107 -4.97 -7.91 -6.71
CA ALA A 107 -5.44 -8.97 -7.59
C ALA A 107 -6.87 -9.44 -7.26
N SER A 108 -7.21 -9.56 -5.97
CA SER A 108 -8.53 -10.01 -5.52
C SER A 108 -9.64 -9.01 -5.90
N SER A 109 -9.40 -7.72 -5.69
CA SER A 109 -10.38 -6.67 -6.01
C SER A 109 -10.49 -6.42 -7.52
N ILE A 110 -9.38 -6.52 -8.26
CA ILE A 110 -9.42 -6.52 -9.73
C ILE A 110 -10.24 -7.70 -10.25
N LEU A 111 -10.06 -8.90 -9.70
CA LEU A 111 -10.81 -10.09 -10.12
C LEU A 111 -12.32 -9.91 -9.90
N MET A 112 -12.71 -9.34 -8.76
CA MET A 112 -14.11 -9.03 -8.46
C MET A 112 -14.69 -7.96 -9.40
N GLU A 113 -13.91 -6.94 -9.72
CA GLU A 113 -14.35 -5.90 -10.65
C GLU A 113 -14.52 -6.46 -12.08
N LEU A 114 -13.59 -7.31 -12.54
CA LEU A 114 -13.74 -8.03 -13.82
C LEU A 114 -14.94 -8.97 -13.81
N GLN A 115 -15.19 -9.67 -12.69
CA GLN A 115 -16.37 -10.53 -12.54
C GLN A 115 -17.67 -9.73 -12.66
N ARG A 116 -17.71 -8.53 -12.05
CA ARG A 116 -18.84 -7.60 -12.15
C ARG A 116 -19.07 -7.15 -13.59
N MET A 117 -18.01 -6.86 -14.34
CA MET A 117 -18.08 -6.51 -15.76
C MET A 117 -18.50 -7.68 -16.67
N ASP A 118 -18.33 -8.92 -16.21
CA ASP A 118 -18.65 -10.17 -16.91
C ASP A 118 -20.00 -10.79 -16.46
N GLY A 119 -20.84 -10.04 -15.76
CA GLY A 119 -22.16 -10.51 -15.33
C GLY A 119 -22.13 -11.61 -14.24
N GLY A 120 -21.04 -11.72 -13.48
CA GLY A 120 -20.92 -12.67 -12.37
C GLY A 120 -20.16 -13.96 -12.69
N THR A 121 -19.77 -14.19 -13.96
CA THR A 121 -19.06 -15.40 -14.37
C THR A 121 -17.64 -15.45 -13.78
N PHE A 122 -17.29 -16.55 -13.11
CA PHE A 122 -16.00 -16.68 -12.43
C PHE A 122 -14.81 -16.80 -13.40
N TRP A 123 -14.91 -17.63 -14.43
CA TRP A 123 -13.87 -17.79 -15.46
C TRP A 123 -14.30 -17.18 -16.79
N THR A 124 -13.51 -16.25 -17.31
CA THR A 124 -13.77 -15.62 -18.61
C THR A 124 -12.47 -15.43 -19.40
N ARG A 125 -12.59 -15.36 -20.73
CA ARG A 125 -11.47 -15.01 -21.61
C ARG A 125 -10.83 -13.69 -21.21
N ARG A 126 -11.64 -12.72 -20.75
CA ARG A 126 -11.18 -11.40 -20.28
C ARG A 126 -10.22 -11.55 -19.11
N LYS A 127 -10.58 -12.33 -18.08
CA LYS A 127 -9.73 -12.58 -16.91
C LYS A 127 -8.44 -13.32 -17.27
N VAL A 128 -8.53 -14.33 -18.15
CA VAL A 128 -7.35 -15.06 -18.64
C VAL A 128 -6.40 -14.10 -19.38
N VAL A 129 -6.91 -13.32 -20.32
CA VAL A 129 -6.11 -12.34 -21.08
C VAL A 129 -5.52 -11.26 -20.15
N PHE A 130 -6.27 -10.80 -19.15
CA PHE A 130 -5.75 -9.87 -18.14
C PHE A 130 -4.59 -10.49 -17.35
N GLY A 131 -4.75 -11.74 -16.91
CA GLY A 131 -3.71 -12.50 -16.22
C GLY A 131 -2.45 -12.69 -17.09
N LEU A 132 -2.61 -12.98 -18.38
CA LEU A 132 -1.50 -13.12 -19.31
C LEU A 132 -0.73 -11.81 -19.52
N TRP A 133 -1.42 -10.67 -19.69
CA TRP A 133 -0.76 -9.37 -19.84
C TRP A 133 -0.05 -8.93 -18.56
N SER A 134 -0.71 -9.07 -17.40
CA SER A 134 -0.12 -8.67 -16.12
C SER A 134 1.04 -9.59 -15.71
N GLY A 135 0.84 -10.91 -15.75
CA GLY A 135 1.89 -11.91 -15.47
C GLY A 135 3.04 -11.82 -16.46
N GLY A 136 2.75 -11.66 -17.76
CA GLY A 136 3.76 -11.45 -18.79
C GLY A 136 4.60 -10.19 -18.57
N THR A 137 3.99 -9.11 -18.07
CA THR A 137 4.74 -7.89 -17.70
C THR A 137 5.67 -8.12 -16.52
N VAL A 138 5.21 -8.79 -15.45
CA VAL A 138 6.04 -9.13 -14.28
C VAL A 138 7.20 -10.03 -14.70
N VAL A 139 6.93 -11.09 -15.46
CA VAL A 139 7.95 -12.04 -15.92
C VAL A 139 8.93 -11.36 -16.87
N GLY A 140 8.44 -10.58 -17.85
CA GLY A 140 9.27 -9.89 -18.82
C GLY A 140 10.24 -8.90 -18.17
N LEU A 141 9.74 -8.04 -17.26
CA LEU A 141 10.58 -7.10 -16.54
C LEU A 141 11.57 -7.81 -15.60
N SER A 142 11.12 -8.87 -14.91
CA SER A 142 11.99 -9.66 -14.03
C SER A 142 13.07 -10.39 -14.81
N LEU A 143 12.78 -10.89 -16.02
CA LEU A 143 13.75 -11.50 -16.92
C LEU A 143 14.78 -10.47 -17.38
N VAL A 144 14.37 -9.26 -17.78
CA VAL A 144 15.30 -8.18 -18.13
C VAL A 144 16.24 -7.86 -16.96
N CYS A 145 15.71 -7.70 -15.75
CA CYS A 145 16.53 -7.46 -14.57
C CYS A 145 17.46 -8.63 -14.24
N TRP A 146 16.99 -9.87 -14.36
CA TRP A 146 17.80 -11.07 -14.16
C TRP A 146 18.91 -11.21 -15.22
N LEU A 147 18.67 -10.83 -16.48
CA LEU A 147 19.70 -10.82 -17.52
C LEU A 147 20.81 -9.79 -17.24
N ILE A 148 20.49 -8.70 -16.54
CA ILE A 148 21.47 -7.65 -16.16
C ILE A 148 22.23 -8.03 -14.89
N TRP A 149 21.52 -8.51 -13.86
CA TRP A 149 22.05 -8.67 -12.49
C TRP A 149 22.15 -10.11 -11.99
N GLY A 150 21.61 -11.09 -12.71
CA GLY A 150 21.66 -12.51 -12.37
C GLY A 150 20.87 -12.89 -11.11
N GLN A 151 21.31 -13.97 -10.44
CA GLN A 151 20.70 -14.48 -9.21
C GLN A 151 20.58 -13.45 -8.06
N PRO A 152 21.56 -12.54 -7.83
CA PRO A 152 21.42 -11.49 -6.83
C PRO A 152 20.13 -10.66 -6.96
N PHE A 153 19.64 -10.43 -8.17
CA PHE A 153 18.36 -9.74 -8.37
C PHE A 153 17.19 -10.53 -7.77
N ILE A 154 17.10 -11.84 -8.02
CA ILE A 154 16.01 -12.66 -7.51
C ILE A 154 16.03 -12.73 -5.98
N GLU A 155 17.21 -12.93 -5.41
CA GLU A 155 17.40 -12.98 -3.96
C GLU A 155 16.94 -11.68 -3.31
N HIS A 156 17.44 -10.53 -3.77
CA HIS A 156 17.16 -9.25 -3.12
C HIS A 156 15.80 -8.63 -3.48
N ALA A 157 15.27 -8.88 -4.69
CA ALA A 157 13.98 -8.33 -5.10
C ALA A 157 12.78 -9.18 -4.62
N PHE A 158 12.96 -10.49 -4.43
CA PHE A 158 11.87 -11.40 -4.09
C PHE A 158 12.09 -12.17 -2.78
N PHE A 159 13.12 -13.02 -2.71
CA PHE A 159 13.26 -13.98 -1.60
C PHE A 159 13.59 -13.33 -0.26
N TYR A 160 14.39 -12.27 -0.27
CA TYR A 160 14.71 -11.49 0.91
C TYR A 160 13.46 -11.02 1.66
N HIS A 161 12.38 -10.65 0.95
CA HIS A 161 11.14 -10.20 1.61
C HIS A 161 10.39 -11.31 2.33
N ALA A 162 10.51 -12.57 1.87
CA ALA A 162 9.86 -13.71 2.53
C ALA A 162 10.52 -14.01 3.88
N THR A 163 11.86 -13.95 3.94
CA THR A 163 12.65 -14.32 5.12
C THR A 163 12.93 -13.16 6.06
N ARG A 164 12.88 -11.90 5.59
CA ARG A 164 13.19 -10.72 6.39
C ARG A 164 12.38 -10.66 7.69
N LEU A 165 13.10 -10.45 8.79
CA LEU A 165 12.57 -10.19 10.12
C LEU A 165 13.33 -8.99 10.70
N ASP A 166 12.62 -7.92 11.03
CA ASP A 166 13.22 -6.75 11.68
C ASP A 166 12.72 -6.65 13.12
N HIS A 167 13.65 -6.78 14.06
CA HIS A 167 13.39 -6.62 15.50
C HIS A 167 13.67 -5.19 16.00
N ARG A 168 14.25 -4.34 15.16
CA ARG A 168 14.51 -2.92 15.46
C ARG A 168 13.83 -2.02 14.44
N HIS A 169 13.61 -0.76 14.81
CA HIS A 169 13.03 0.26 13.92
C HIS A 169 11.72 -0.20 13.23
N ASN A 170 10.91 -0.98 13.95
CA ASN A 170 9.76 -1.65 13.42
C ASN A 170 8.51 -1.34 14.27
N PHE A 171 7.57 -0.59 13.70
CA PHE A 171 6.28 -0.25 14.34
C PHE A 171 5.38 -1.47 14.58
N SER A 172 5.71 -2.60 13.95
CA SER A 172 4.90 -3.80 13.98
C SER A 172 4.84 -4.41 15.38
N ALA A 173 3.64 -4.86 15.78
CA ALA A 173 3.45 -5.65 17.00
C ALA A 173 4.29 -6.94 17.05
N TYR A 174 4.81 -7.39 15.90
CA TYR A 174 5.66 -8.58 15.79
C TYR A 174 7.11 -8.36 16.23
N PHE A 175 7.61 -7.11 16.33
CA PHE A 175 9.05 -6.88 16.56
C PHE A 175 9.55 -7.53 17.86
N TYR A 176 8.77 -7.43 18.94
CA TYR A 176 9.19 -7.90 20.27
C TYR A 176 9.10 -9.43 20.41
N PRO A 177 8.03 -10.11 19.96
CA PRO A 177 8.05 -11.57 19.81
C PRO A 177 9.22 -12.06 18.97
N ILE A 178 9.50 -11.43 17.82
CA ILE A 178 10.65 -11.77 16.96
C ILE A 178 11.96 -11.60 17.74
N TYR A 179 12.11 -10.50 18.49
CA TYR A 179 13.29 -10.26 19.32
C TYR A 179 13.50 -11.35 20.36
N LEU A 180 12.47 -11.71 21.14
CA LEU A 180 12.57 -12.73 22.18
C LEU A 180 12.89 -14.11 21.60
N GLN A 181 12.32 -14.44 20.44
CA GLN A 181 12.55 -15.71 19.76
C GLN A 181 14.02 -15.94 19.37
N MET A 182 14.81 -14.87 19.16
CA MET A 182 16.25 -14.98 18.87
C MET A 182 17.05 -15.59 20.02
N PHE A 183 16.51 -15.55 21.25
CA PHE A 183 17.20 -15.98 22.46
C PHE A 183 16.56 -17.21 23.12
N GLN A 184 15.43 -17.70 22.60
CA GLN A 184 14.71 -18.84 23.18
C GLN A 184 15.01 -20.14 22.41
N PRO A 185 15.49 -21.20 23.10
CA PRO A 185 15.65 -22.50 22.47
C PRO A 185 14.30 -23.08 22.05
N SER A 186 14.30 -23.91 21.02
CA SER A 186 13.13 -24.67 20.58
C SER A 186 12.74 -25.69 21.65
N VAL A 187 11.45 -25.71 22.00
CA VAL A 187 10.90 -26.70 22.94
C VAL A 187 10.59 -27.99 22.16
N PRO A 188 10.89 -29.20 22.68
CA PRO A 188 10.47 -30.44 22.03
C PRO A 188 8.96 -30.70 22.12
N GLY A 189 8.45 -31.59 21.26
CA GLY A 189 7.07 -32.09 21.32
C GLY A 189 6.03 -31.22 20.60
N TRP A 190 4.75 -31.43 20.92
CA TRP A 190 3.61 -30.72 20.30
C TRP A 190 3.62 -29.22 20.59
N LEU A 191 4.08 -28.80 21.78
CA LEU A 191 4.37 -27.38 22.07
C LEU A 191 5.44 -26.82 21.14
N GLY A 192 6.47 -27.61 20.84
CA GLY A 192 7.52 -27.28 19.89
C GLY A 192 7.06 -27.07 18.47
N LEU A 193 6.09 -27.88 18.01
CA LEU A 193 5.51 -27.75 16.68
C LEU A 193 4.68 -26.46 16.58
N ALA A 194 3.81 -26.19 17.57
CA ALA A 194 3.02 -24.96 17.61
C ALA A 194 3.91 -23.71 17.68
N ASP A 195 4.97 -23.78 18.50
CA ASP A 195 6.00 -22.74 18.60
C ASP A 195 6.74 -22.55 17.27
N SER A 196 7.16 -23.62 16.60
CA SER A 196 7.82 -23.55 15.28
C SER A 196 6.93 -22.91 14.21
N ILE A 197 5.63 -23.21 14.22
CA ILE A 197 4.65 -22.58 13.31
C ILE A 197 4.50 -21.09 13.65
N ALA A 198 4.33 -20.75 14.93
CA ALA A 198 4.17 -19.36 15.37
C ALA A 198 5.42 -18.51 15.10
N ARG A 199 6.61 -19.10 15.18
CA ARG A 199 7.90 -18.48 14.86
C ARG A 199 8.20 -18.39 13.37
N HIS A 200 7.44 -19.11 12.53
CA HIS A 200 7.75 -19.16 11.11
C HIS A 200 7.55 -17.77 10.48
N PRO A 201 8.51 -17.23 9.71
CA PRO A 201 8.39 -15.91 9.08
C PRO A 201 7.15 -15.75 8.20
N LEU A 202 6.63 -16.86 7.64
CA LEU A 202 5.39 -16.90 6.86
C LEU A 202 4.11 -16.89 7.70
N ALA A 203 4.13 -17.32 8.97
CA ALA A 203 2.96 -17.25 9.82
C ALA A 203 2.56 -15.80 10.09
N ALA A 204 3.55 -14.91 10.24
CA ALA A 204 3.30 -13.47 10.35
C ALA A 204 2.75 -12.83 9.05
N PHE A 205 2.88 -13.50 7.89
CA PHE A 205 2.21 -13.07 6.65
C PHE A 205 0.71 -13.40 6.65
N ALA A 206 0.25 -14.37 7.45
CA ALA A 206 -1.12 -14.85 7.36
C ALA A 206 -2.14 -13.75 7.69
N PRO A 207 -2.04 -12.97 8.79
CA PRO A 207 -3.01 -11.92 9.07
C PRO A 207 -3.01 -10.79 8.03
N GLN A 208 -1.83 -10.30 7.62
CA GLN A 208 -1.72 -9.22 6.62
C GLN A 208 -2.27 -9.64 5.25
N VAL A 209 -1.95 -10.85 4.76
CA VAL A 209 -2.41 -11.32 3.44
C VAL A 209 -3.88 -11.67 3.50
N SER A 210 -4.32 -12.38 4.54
CA SER A 210 -5.72 -12.81 4.67
C SER A 210 -6.66 -11.62 4.76
N LEU A 211 -6.38 -10.65 5.64
CA LEU A 211 -7.24 -9.48 5.80
C LEU A 211 -7.25 -8.61 4.53
N SER A 212 -6.12 -8.48 3.83
CA SER A 212 -6.06 -7.74 2.57
C SER A 212 -6.82 -8.46 1.44
N LEU A 213 -6.74 -9.79 1.37
CA LEU A 213 -7.53 -10.58 0.41
C LEU A 213 -9.03 -10.52 0.72
N VAL A 214 -9.42 -10.69 1.99
CA VAL A 214 -10.81 -10.57 2.45
C VAL A 214 -11.37 -9.20 2.11
N ALA A 215 -10.63 -8.12 2.38
CA ALA A 215 -11.02 -6.77 1.98
C ALA A 215 -11.21 -6.68 0.46
N GLY A 216 -10.29 -7.24 -0.33
CA GLY A 216 -10.38 -7.20 -1.79
C GLY A 216 -11.50 -8.05 -2.40
N PHE A 217 -11.92 -9.14 -1.77
CA PHE A 217 -13.06 -9.94 -2.24
C PHE A 217 -14.41 -9.37 -1.79
N LEU A 218 -14.50 -8.81 -0.58
CA LEU A 218 -15.78 -8.38 0.00
C LEU A 218 -16.14 -6.93 -0.31
N LEU A 219 -15.18 -6.00 -0.25
CA LEU A 219 -15.44 -4.57 -0.38
C LEU A 219 -15.89 -4.11 -1.78
N PRO A 220 -15.46 -4.70 -2.92
CA PRO A 220 -15.92 -4.24 -4.23
C PRO A 220 -17.43 -4.31 -4.45
N SER A 221 -18.14 -5.15 -3.68
CA SER A 221 -19.61 -5.23 -3.71
C SER A 221 -20.31 -4.02 -3.07
N ARG A 222 -19.59 -3.29 -2.20
CA ARG A 222 -20.13 -2.20 -1.36
C ARG A 222 -19.40 -0.89 -1.51
N THR A 223 -18.31 -0.85 -2.28
CA THR A 223 -17.41 0.31 -2.41
C THR A 223 -16.87 0.38 -3.83
N ASP A 224 -16.34 1.53 -4.22
CA ASP A 224 -15.55 1.59 -5.46
C ASP A 224 -14.14 1.03 -5.26
N ILE A 225 -13.51 0.71 -6.39
CA ILE A 225 -12.22 0.05 -6.44
C ILE A 225 -11.08 0.90 -5.84
N ALA A 226 -11.16 2.24 -5.92
CA ALA A 226 -10.14 3.12 -5.35
C ALA A 226 -10.13 3.04 -3.82
N PHE A 227 -11.31 3.09 -3.21
CA PHE A 227 -11.43 2.90 -1.76
C PHE A 227 -11.12 1.48 -1.32
N THR A 228 -11.49 0.47 -2.12
CA THR A 228 -11.06 -0.92 -1.85
C THR A 228 -9.54 -1.02 -1.79
N TRP A 229 -8.81 -0.48 -2.78
CA TRP A 229 -7.33 -0.51 -2.79
C TRP A 229 -6.72 0.26 -1.62
N PHE A 230 -7.32 1.39 -1.24
CA PHE A 230 -6.93 2.13 -0.05
C PHE A 230 -7.02 1.26 1.22
N ILE A 231 -8.17 0.61 1.46
CA ILE A 231 -8.35 -0.26 2.64
C ILE A 231 -7.45 -1.49 2.58
N GLN A 232 -7.34 -2.15 1.41
CA GLN A 232 -6.43 -3.28 1.22
C GLN A 232 -4.99 -2.92 1.61
N THR A 233 -4.53 -1.73 1.22
CA THR A 233 -3.18 -1.24 1.51
C THR A 233 -3.03 -0.82 2.97
N PHE A 234 -4.02 -0.13 3.53
CA PHE A 234 -4.01 0.29 4.94
C PHE A 234 -3.89 -0.94 5.85
N VAL A 235 -4.74 -1.94 5.63
CA VAL A 235 -4.73 -3.21 6.39
C VAL A 235 -3.42 -3.98 6.16
N PHE A 236 -2.95 -4.04 4.92
CA PHE A 236 -1.67 -4.69 4.60
C PHE A 236 -0.49 -4.06 5.38
N VAL A 237 -0.45 -2.74 5.51
CA VAL A 237 0.58 -2.03 6.25
C VAL A 237 0.41 -2.19 7.76
N ALA A 238 -0.82 -2.06 8.27
CA ALA A 238 -1.12 -2.16 9.71
C ALA A 238 -0.71 -3.51 10.29
N PHE A 239 -0.98 -4.60 9.56
CA PHE A 239 -0.66 -5.96 9.99
C PHE A 239 0.70 -6.46 9.48
N ASN A 240 1.50 -5.59 8.87
CA ASN A 240 2.77 -6.02 8.30
C ASN A 240 3.74 -6.49 9.39
N LYS A 241 4.43 -7.61 9.18
CA LYS A 241 5.49 -8.08 10.09
C LYS A 241 6.67 -7.11 10.22
N VAL A 242 6.95 -6.34 9.18
CA VAL A 242 7.93 -5.25 9.17
C VAL A 242 7.22 -3.98 8.74
N CYS A 243 7.07 -3.02 9.65
CA CYS A 243 6.38 -1.76 9.41
C CYS A 243 7.32 -0.60 9.72
N THR A 244 7.66 0.18 8.69
CA THR A 244 8.46 1.41 8.81
C THR A 244 7.62 2.61 8.38
N SER A 245 7.98 3.82 8.81
CA SER A 245 7.22 5.03 8.49
C SER A 245 7.07 5.30 6.99
N GLN A 246 7.98 4.77 6.16
CA GLN A 246 7.89 4.88 4.71
C GLN A 246 6.64 4.19 4.14
N TYR A 247 6.11 3.16 4.80
CA TYR A 247 4.96 2.40 4.27
C TYR A 247 3.67 3.20 4.33
N PHE A 248 3.59 4.22 5.19
CA PHE A 248 2.38 5.04 5.34
C PHE A 248 2.03 5.79 4.06
N ILE A 249 3.01 6.10 3.20
CA ILE A 249 2.73 6.72 1.90
C ILE A 249 1.84 5.83 1.01
N TRP A 250 1.91 4.51 1.15
CA TRP A 250 1.25 3.57 0.25
C TRP A 250 -0.27 3.63 0.30
N TYR A 251 -0.85 4.04 1.42
CA TYR A 251 -2.29 4.32 1.50
C TYR A 251 -2.59 5.82 1.49
N LEU A 252 -1.69 6.68 1.98
CA LEU A 252 -1.92 8.13 2.00
C LEU A 252 -2.07 8.73 0.60
N PHE A 253 -1.47 8.15 -0.45
CA PHE A 253 -1.64 8.67 -1.81
C PHE A 253 -3.07 8.53 -2.35
N PHE A 254 -3.90 7.66 -1.78
CA PHE A 254 -5.33 7.56 -2.14
C PHE A 254 -6.18 8.63 -1.45
N SER A 255 -5.66 9.31 -0.41
CA SER A 255 -6.42 10.30 0.37
C SER A 255 -7.10 11.39 -0.47
N PRO A 256 -6.51 11.92 -1.57
CA PRO A 256 -7.19 12.91 -2.41
C PRO A 256 -8.45 12.39 -3.11
N VAL A 257 -8.53 11.08 -3.33
CA VAL A 257 -9.69 10.41 -3.95
C VAL A 257 -10.70 9.96 -2.89
N VAL A 258 -10.22 9.51 -1.73
CA VAL A 258 -11.04 8.94 -0.65
C VAL A 258 -11.70 10.03 0.20
N ILE A 259 -10.96 11.04 0.65
CA ILE A 259 -11.46 12.05 1.60
C ILE A 259 -12.73 12.77 1.12
N PRO A 260 -12.86 13.19 -0.16
CA PRO A 260 -14.08 13.81 -0.67
C PRO A 260 -15.34 12.93 -0.58
N ARG A 261 -15.18 11.62 -0.41
CA ARG A 261 -16.27 10.63 -0.35
C ARG A 261 -16.65 10.25 1.09
N LEU A 262 -15.92 10.73 2.09
CA LEU A 262 -16.20 10.46 3.50
C LEU A 262 -17.31 11.38 4.01
N ARG A 263 -18.38 10.80 4.54
CA ARG A 263 -19.39 11.53 5.34
C ARG A 263 -19.02 11.47 6.81
N ILE A 264 -18.00 12.24 7.18
CA ILE A 264 -17.49 12.36 8.54
C ILE A 264 -17.51 13.83 8.97
N SER A 265 -17.86 14.10 10.23
CA SER A 265 -17.75 15.46 10.77
C SER A 265 -16.29 15.88 10.86
N LEU A 266 -16.00 17.17 10.68
CA LEU A 266 -14.63 17.70 10.78
C LEU A 266 -13.98 17.32 12.12
N ALA A 267 -14.72 17.42 13.22
CA ALA A 267 -14.24 17.03 14.55
C ALA A 267 -13.82 15.55 14.60
N ARG A 268 -14.63 14.63 14.07
CA ARG A 268 -14.30 13.19 14.06
C ARG A 268 -13.15 12.88 13.09
N GLY A 269 -13.06 13.59 11.96
CA GLY A 269 -11.95 13.49 11.01
C GLY A 269 -10.62 13.96 11.62
N VAL A 270 -10.61 15.13 12.27
CA VAL A 270 -9.45 15.68 12.98
C VAL A 270 -9.05 14.78 14.14
N LEU A 271 -10.02 14.25 14.91
CA LEU A 271 -9.74 13.28 15.97
C LEU A 271 -9.10 12.01 15.41
N CYS A 272 -9.63 11.46 14.32
CA CYS A 272 -9.10 10.27 13.67
C CYS A 272 -7.64 10.46 13.23
N LEU A 273 -7.35 11.57 12.54
CA LEU A 273 -5.99 11.92 12.12
C LEU A 273 -5.08 12.20 13.32
N GLY A 274 -5.58 12.92 14.32
CA GLY A 274 -4.83 13.28 15.53
C GLY A 274 -4.40 12.06 16.32
N ILE A 275 -5.29 11.10 16.54
CA ILE A 275 -4.98 9.83 17.22
C ILE A 275 -3.98 9.02 16.39
N TRP A 276 -4.15 8.96 15.07
CA TRP A 276 -3.20 8.29 14.17
C TRP A 276 -1.79 8.89 14.26
N ILE A 277 -1.66 10.22 14.26
CA ILE A 277 -0.36 10.91 14.43
C ILE A 277 0.19 10.71 15.86
N ALA A 278 -0.64 10.85 16.89
CA ALA A 278 -0.23 10.74 18.28
C ALA A 278 0.33 9.35 18.61
N SER A 279 -0.27 8.29 18.07
CA SER A 279 0.23 6.91 18.27
C SER A 279 1.64 6.72 17.69
N GLN A 280 1.93 7.33 16.53
CA GLN A 280 3.28 7.32 15.94
C GLN A 280 4.27 8.14 16.76
N ALA A 281 3.88 9.35 17.18
CA ALA A 281 4.73 10.21 17.99
C ALA A 281 5.10 9.55 19.33
N LEU A 282 4.14 8.89 19.98
CA LEU A 282 4.38 8.09 21.18
C LEU A 282 5.38 6.96 20.90
N TRP A 283 5.16 6.19 19.84
CA TRP A 283 6.08 5.11 19.45
C TRP A 283 7.50 5.65 19.22
N LEU A 284 7.65 6.74 18.46
CA LEU A 284 8.93 7.38 18.17
C LEU A 284 9.62 7.90 19.44
N ALA A 285 8.87 8.49 20.37
CA ALA A 285 9.41 8.97 21.64
C ALA A 285 9.97 7.83 22.49
N VAL A 286 9.31 6.67 22.52
CA VAL A 286 9.82 5.48 23.23
C VAL A 286 10.99 4.85 22.47
N ALA A 287 10.89 4.73 21.14
CA ALA A 287 11.96 4.20 20.29
C ALA A 287 13.25 5.02 20.39
N TYR A 288 13.14 6.34 20.50
CA TYR A 288 14.30 7.22 20.72
C TYR A 288 15.07 6.87 22.00
N ARG A 289 14.35 6.56 23.09
CA ARG A 289 14.99 6.13 24.34
C ARG A 289 15.73 4.80 24.19
N LEU A 290 15.19 3.89 23.38
CA LEU A 290 15.83 2.61 23.10
C LEU A 290 17.07 2.77 22.22
N GLU A 291 16.93 3.42 21.05
CA GLU A 291 17.96 3.41 20.01
C GLU A 291 19.05 4.47 20.23
N PHE A 292 18.70 5.65 20.76
CA PHE A 292 19.65 6.76 20.92
C PHE A 292 20.12 6.97 22.37
N GLN A 293 19.26 6.68 23.35
CA GLN A 293 19.63 6.79 24.77
C GLN A 293 20.05 5.45 25.39
N ALA A 294 20.02 4.36 24.62
CA ALA A 294 20.39 3.01 25.05
C ALA A 294 19.65 2.53 26.32
N ARG A 295 18.41 2.98 26.55
CA ARG A 295 17.58 2.55 27.69
C ARG A 295 16.81 1.28 27.34
N SER A 296 16.74 0.32 28.26
CA SER A 296 15.99 -0.93 28.06
C SER A 296 14.46 -0.71 28.19
N VAL A 297 13.84 -0.17 27.14
CA VAL A 297 12.39 0.14 27.08
C VAL A 297 11.62 -0.75 26.10
N PHE A 298 12.08 -1.99 25.89
CA PHE A 298 11.47 -2.93 24.94
C PHE A 298 9.98 -3.18 25.19
N LEU A 299 9.58 -3.42 26.44
CA LEU A 299 8.17 -3.67 26.78
C LEU A 299 7.29 -2.41 26.55
N PRO A 300 7.65 -1.21 27.04
CA PRO A 300 6.95 0.01 26.67
C PRO A 300 6.85 0.24 25.15
N LEU A 301 7.91 -0.06 24.40
CA LEU A 301 7.91 0.08 22.94
C LEU A 301 6.96 -0.92 22.27
N TRP A 302 6.88 -2.14 22.79
CA TRP A 302 5.91 -3.12 22.35
C TRP A 302 4.47 -2.70 22.64
N CYS A 303 4.18 -2.19 23.85
CA CYS A 303 2.89 -1.61 24.17
C CYS A 303 2.52 -0.46 23.22
N ALA A 304 3.48 0.41 22.86
CA ALA A 304 3.26 1.46 21.86
C ALA A 304 2.96 0.89 20.46
N SER A 305 3.56 -0.23 20.09
CA SER A 305 3.32 -0.93 18.82
C SER A 305 1.92 -1.57 18.77
N LEU A 306 1.47 -2.16 19.89
CA LEU A 306 0.11 -2.67 20.04
C LEU A 306 -0.93 -1.55 19.97
N LEU A 307 -0.68 -0.43 20.66
CA LEU A 307 -1.54 0.75 20.58
C LEU A 307 -1.60 1.29 19.15
N PHE A 308 -0.46 1.39 18.47
CA PHE A 308 -0.40 1.78 17.06
C PHE A 308 -1.27 0.85 16.18
N LEU A 309 -1.18 -0.48 16.35
CA LEU A 309 -2.02 -1.43 15.63
C LEU A 309 -3.52 -1.20 15.91
N VAL A 310 -3.91 -1.10 17.19
CA VAL A 310 -5.32 -0.85 17.58
C VAL A 310 -5.83 0.46 16.99
N THR A 311 -5.03 1.53 17.04
CA THR A 311 -5.34 2.81 16.41
C THR A 311 -5.57 2.67 14.91
N ASN A 312 -4.70 1.95 14.19
CA ASN A 312 -4.87 1.73 12.74
C ASN A 312 -6.16 0.94 12.44
N CYS A 313 -6.47 -0.10 13.21
CA CYS A 313 -7.72 -0.85 13.07
C CYS A 313 -8.96 0.03 13.30
N TRP A 314 -8.92 0.87 14.34
CA TRP A 314 -10.00 1.82 14.62
C TRP A 314 -10.15 2.85 13.50
N CYS A 315 -9.05 3.42 12.98
CA CYS A 315 -9.08 4.33 11.83
C CYS A 315 -9.72 3.67 10.60
N VAL A 316 -9.35 2.42 10.30
CA VAL A 316 -9.96 1.65 9.20
C VAL A 316 -11.46 1.50 9.41
N GLY A 317 -11.92 1.15 10.63
CA GLY A 317 -13.34 1.06 10.95
C GLY A 317 -14.08 2.38 10.75
N VAL A 318 -13.54 3.49 11.26
CA VAL A 318 -14.10 4.84 11.07
C VAL A 318 -14.21 5.20 9.58
N LEU A 319 -13.20 4.87 8.79
CA LEU A 319 -13.16 5.14 7.36
C LEU A 319 -14.19 4.29 6.59
N LEU A 320 -14.34 3.01 6.94
CA LEU A 320 -15.34 2.11 6.37
C LEU A 320 -16.77 2.61 6.65
N ASP A 321 -17.06 3.00 7.89
CA ASP A 321 -18.38 3.50 8.30
C ASP A 321 -18.74 4.83 7.62
N ALA A 322 -17.74 5.68 7.40
CA ALA A 322 -17.94 7.01 6.82
C ALA A 322 -17.98 7.00 5.28
N TYR A 323 -17.55 5.92 4.62
CA TYR A 323 -17.42 5.92 3.16
C TYR A 323 -18.77 5.84 2.45
N VAL A 324 -19.00 6.73 1.47
CA VAL A 324 -20.22 6.72 0.67
C VAL A 324 -19.93 6.46 -0.79
N VAL A 325 -20.55 5.40 -1.32
CA VAL A 325 -20.47 5.05 -2.74
C VAL A 325 -21.35 5.98 -3.56
N ALA A 326 -20.79 6.48 -4.66
CA ALA A 326 -21.57 7.23 -5.63
C ALA A 326 -22.46 6.26 -6.45
N PRO A 327 -23.76 6.57 -6.69
CA PRO A 327 -24.65 5.70 -7.47
C PRO A 327 -24.07 5.44 -8.88
N PRO A 328 -24.22 4.26 -9.50
CA PRO A 328 -23.68 4.03 -10.86
C PRO A 328 -24.19 5.09 -11.85
N PRO A 329 -23.40 5.47 -12.88
CA PRO A 329 -23.87 6.48 -13.83
C PRO A 329 -25.11 5.90 -14.53
N PRO A 330 -26.12 6.72 -14.88
CA PRO A 330 -27.23 6.23 -15.67
C PRO A 330 -26.66 5.54 -16.90
N ARG A 331 -27.08 4.29 -17.14
CA ARG A 331 -26.66 3.54 -18.32
C ARG A 331 -27.01 4.40 -19.53
N SER A 332 -26.02 4.84 -20.30
CA SER A 332 -26.29 5.37 -21.63
C SER A 332 -26.99 4.24 -22.37
N LYS A 333 -28.24 4.47 -22.78
CA LYS A 333 -28.89 3.61 -23.75
C LYS A 333 -27.95 3.61 -24.96
N VAL A 334 -27.25 2.50 -25.16
CA VAL A 334 -26.60 2.21 -26.43
C VAL A 334 -27.77 1.83 -27.31
N GLU A 335 -28.25 2.80 -28.09
CA GLU A 335 -29.08 2.55 -29.27
C GLU A 335 -28.22 2.02 -30.40
#